data_AF-A0A963Z4V8-F1
#
_entry.id   AF-A0A963Z4V8-F1
#
_cell.length_a   1.000
_cell.length_b   1.000
_cell.length_c   1.000
_cell.angle_alpha   90.00
_cell.angle_beta   90.00
_cell.angle_gamma   90.00
#
_symmetry.space_group_name_H-M   'P 1'
#
loop_
_entity.id
_entity.type
_entity.pdbx_description
1 polymer ?
#
loop_
_entity_poly.entity_id
_entity_poly.type
_entity_poly.pdbx_seq_one_letter_code
_entity_poly.pdbx_strand_id
1 'polypeptide(L)' 'MRKQIKVGDRIKFKAATRDRYRMATRVVRGFDNQGRPLVGYAGWRDFIVHRHEIIEVLKPR' A
#
# COMPACT_ATOMS: atom_id res chain seq x y z
N MET A 1 16.47 -3.15 9.74
CA MET A 1 15.73 -4.23 9.03
C MET A 1 14.46 -3.67 8.43
N ARG A 2 14.31 -3.67 7.10
CA ARG A 2 13.02 -3.39 6.44
C ARG A 2 12.10 -4.59 6.67
N LYS A 3 11.00 -4.43 7.42
CA LYS A 3 9.99 -5.48 7.58
C LYS A 3 9.48 -5.90 6.20
N GLN A 4 9.44 -7.20 5.95
CA GLN A 4 8.89 -7.76 4.73
C GLN A 4 7.36 -7.62 4.79
N ILE A 5 6.78 -6.90 3.83
CA ILE A 5 5.32 -6.72 3.72
C ILE A 5 4.73 -8.04 3.22
N LYS A 6 3.61 -8.47 3.81
CA LYS A 6 2.84 -9.64 3.36
C LYS A 6 1.38 -9.30 3.06
N VAL A 7 0.71 -10.18 2.34
CA VAL A 7 -0.76 -10.11 2.17
C VAL A 7 -1.44 -10.15 3.54
N GLY A 8 -2.44 -9.32 3.72
CA GLY A 8 -3.15 -9.14 5.00
C GLY A 8 -2.56 -8.04 5.90
N ASP A 9 -1.32 -7.59 5.66
CA ASP A 9 -0.78 -6.43 6.37
C ASP A 9 -1.54 -5.14 5.99
N ARG A 10 -1.59 -4.18 6.90
CA ARG A 10 -2.11 -2.84 6.61
C ARG A 10 -0.94 -1.89 6.37
N ILE A 11 -0.89 -1.25 5.21
CA ILE A 11 0.14 -0.26 4.88
C ILE A 11 -0.46 1.14 4.90
N LYS A 12 0.24 2.08 5.54
CA LYS A 12 -0.02 3.52 5.44
C LYS A 12 0.88 4.08 4.36
N PHE A 13 0.32 4.73 3.35
CA PHE A 13 1.06 5.27 2.21
C PHE A 13 0.56 6.66 1.79
N LYS A 14 1.42 7.42 1.11
CA LYS A 14 1.04 8.66 0.42
C LYS A 14 0.57 8.31 -0.99
N ALA A 15 -0.72 8.50 -1.28
CA ALA A 15 -1.21 8.40 -2.65
C ALA A 15 -0.96 9.74 -3.36
N ALA A 16 -0.18 9.72 -4.43
CA ALA A 16 -0.09 10.84 -5.35
C ALA A 16 -1.39 10.92 -6.16
N THR A 17 -2.34 11.73 -5.69
CA THR A 17 -3.51 12.10 -6.51
C THR A 17 -3.23 13.42 -7.22
N ARG A 18 -3.83 13.65 -8.40
CA ARG A 18 -3.54 14.75 -9.34
C ARG A 18 -3.29 16.12 -8.69
N ASP A 19 -3.93 16.42 -7.56
CA ASP A 19 -3.85 17.75 -6.94
C ASP A 19 -3.39 17.77 -5.47
N ARG A 20 -3.28 16.62 -4.77
CA ARG A 20 -2.85 16.55 -3.36
C ARG A 20 -2.26 15.18 -2.98
N TYR A 21 -1.34 15.17 -2.02
CA TYR A 21 -0.93 13.93 -1.33
C TYR A 21 -1.98 13.56 -0.29
N ARG A 22 -2.74 12.49 -0.53
CA ARG A 22 -3.66 11.95 0.47
C ARG A 22 -3.01 10.74 1.13
N MET A 23 -2.85 10.80 2.46
CA MET A 23 -2.43 9.62 3.22
C MET A 23 -3.59 8.63 3.32
N ALA A 24 -3.31 7.35 3.11
CA ALA A 24 -4.30 6.28 3.23
C ALA A 24 -3.70 5.05 3.89
N THR A 25 -4.51 4.37 4.70
CA THR A 25 -4.16 3.07 5.28
C THR A 25 -5.04 2.01 4.67
N ARG A 26 -4.44 1.00 4.03
CA ARG A 26 -5.17 -0.08 3.34
C ARG A 26 -4.52 -1.44 3.55
N VAL A 27 -5.33 -2.48 3.41
CA VAL A 27 -4.88 -3.87 3.50
C VAL A 27 -4.23 -4.28 2.19
N VAL A 28 -3.06 -4.92 2.27
CA VAL A 28 -2.36 -5.54 1.15
C VAL A 28 -3.13 -6.78 0.72
N ARG A 29 -3.57 -6.78 -0.54
CA ARG A 29 -4.35 -7.86 -1.15
C ARG A 29 -3.49 -8.82 -1.97
N GLY A 30 -2.37 -8.32 -2.48
CA GLY A 30 -1.48 -9.07 -3.35
C GLY A 30 -0.24 -8.28 -3.68
N PHE A 31 0.53 -8.79 -4.63
CA PHE A 31 1.71 -8.15 -5.19
C PHE A 31 1.66 -8.25 -6.71
N ASP A 32 2.20 -7.25 -7.39
CA ASP A 32 2.40 -7.31 -8.83
C ASP A 32 3.63 -8.17 -9.19
N ASN A 33 3.91 -8.31 -10.49
CA ASN A 33 5.06 -9.06 -11.01
C ASN A 33 6.43 -8.47 -10.59
N GLN A 34 6.45 -7.27 -10.00
CA GLN A 34 7.66 -6.62 -9.49
C GLN A 34 7.75 -6.66 -7.95
N GLY A 35 6.81 -7.34 -7.27
CA GLY A 35 6.79 -7.43 -5.82
C GLY A 35 6.36 -6.13 -5.12
N ARG A 36 5.58 -5.28 -5.80
CA ARG A 36 4.96 -4.07 -5.24
C ARG A 36 3.58 -4.41 -4.67
N PRO A 37 3.24 -3.95 -3.46
CA PRO A 37 1.96 -4.28 -2.83
C PRO A 37 0.78 -3.67 -3.59
N LEU A 38 -0.28 -4.46 -3.69
CA LEU A 38 -1.57 -4.09 -4.27
C LEU A 38 -2.59 -3.87 -3.16
N VAL A 39 -3.34 -2.77 -3.23
CA VAL A 39 -4.38 -2.42 -2.25
C VAL A 39 -5.66 -1.93 -2.92
N GLY A 40 -6.79 -2.00 -2.21
CA GLY A 40 -8.00 -1.31 -2.66
C GLY A 40 -7.94 0.19 -2.35
N TYR A 41 -8.09 1.06 -3.34
CA TYR A 41 -8.06 2.52 -3.14
C TYR A 41 -8.93 3.26 -4.16
N ALA A 42 -9.79 4.18 -3.69
CA ALA A 42 -10.59 5.06 -4.56
C ALA A 42 -11.33 4.38 -5.74
N GLY A 43 -11.96 3.22 -5.50
CA GLY A 43 -12.67 2.44 -6.53
C GLY A 43 -11.78 1.45 -7.30
N TRP A 44 -10.45 1.57 -7.20
CA TRP A 44 -9.52 0.60 -7.75
C TRP A 44 -9.39 -0.62 -6.85
N ARG A 45 -9.53 -1.81 -7.43
CA ARG A 45 -9.36 -3.09 -6.71
C ARG A 45 -7.90 -3.37 -6.35
N ASP A 46 -7.01 -3.08 -7.31
CA ASP A 46 -5.58 -3.43 -7.31
C ASP A 46 -4.71 -2.19 -7.58
N PHE A 47 -4.82 -1.18 -6.72
CA PHE A 47 -3.98 0.00 -6.75
C PHE A 47 -2.54 -0.37 -6.33
N ILE A 48 -1.58 -0.10 -7.20
CA ILE A 48 -0.16 -0.35 -6.95
C ILE A 48 0.38 0.72 -6.02
N VAL A 49 1.03 0.32 -4.94
CA VAL A 49 1.73 1.24 -4.02
C VAL A 49 3.23 1.02 -4.15
N HIS A 50 3.97 2.08 -4.46
CA HIS A 50 5.42 2.02 -4.51
C HIS A 50 6.02 2.01 -3.11
N ARG A 51 7.13 1.28 -2.94
CA ARG A 51 7.79 1.15 -1.63
C ARG A 51 8.20 2.48 -0.99
N HIS A 52 8.52 3.49 -1.79
CA HIS A 52 8.88 4.83 -1.30
C HIS A 52 7.67 5.66 -0.85
N GLU A 53 6.45 5.28 -1.26
CA GLU A 53 5.21 5.91 -0.82
C GLU A 53 4.74 5.39 0.55
N ILE A 54 5.22 4.21 0.95
CA ILE A 54 4.85 3.54 2.19
C ILE A 54 5.55 4.21 3.36
N ILE A 55 4.75 4.75 4.26
CA ILE A 55 5.18 5.38 5.51
C ILE A 55 5.32 4.33 6.61
N GLU A 56 4.37 3.39 6.70
CA GLU A 56 4.28 2.46 7.82
C GLU A 56 3.62 1.14 7.42
N VAL A 57 4.07 0.04 8.04
CA VAL A 57 3.48 -1.31 7.90
C VAL A 57 2.95 -1.76 9.26
N LEU A 58 1.63 -1.90 9.36
CA LEU A 58 0.87 -2.32 10.52
C LEU A 58 0.54 -3.81 10.38
N LYS A 59 0.80 -4.60 11.42
CA LYS A 59 0.48 -6.04 11.43
C LYS A 59 -1.04 -6.26 11.53
N PRO A 60 -1.58 -7.34 10.93
CA PRO A 60 -2.91 -7.81 11.27
C PRO A 60 -2.95 -8.17 12.76
N ARG A 61 -4.07 -7.86 13.41
CA ARG A 61 -4.39 -8.36 14.76
C ARG A 61 -4.67 -9.84 14.71
#